data_AF-A0A552LSU3-F1
#
_entry.id   AF-A0A552LSU3-F1
#
_cell.length_a   1.000
_cell.length_b   1.000
_cell.length_c   1.000
_cell.angle_alpha   90.00
_cell.angle_beta   90.00
_cell.angle_gamma   90.00
#
_symmetry.space_group_name_H-M   'P 1'
#
loop_
_entity.id
_entity.type
_entity.pdbx_description
1 polymer ?
#
loop_
_entity_poly.entity_id
_entity_poly.type
_entity_poly.pdbx_seq_one_letter_code
_entity_poly.pdbx_strand_id
1 'polypeptide(L)'
;MSTKKAPKQVQSLIDQTHQQVIDPNTQRNVIELIEKIIIYKFPQKSRQELEAMFNLTEWKQTKFYQEAKEEGKLEGKLEGKLEGKLETIPLLVRLGLNEEQIARELNIKVEIVHQFITNQNN
;
A
#
# COMPACT_ATOMS: atom_id res chain seq x y z
N MET A 1 -20.79 20.48 2.56
CA MET A 1 -19.58 21.36 2.57
C MET A 1 -18.95 21.30 1.19
N SER A 2 -18.70 22.45 0.54
CA SER A 2 -18.03 22.49 -0.77
C SER A 2 -16.62 21.92 -0.66
N THR A 3 -16.24 21.00 -1.55
CA THR A 3 -14.96 20.25 -1.57
C THR A 3 -13.72 21.15 -1.51
N LYS A 4 -13.83 22.41 -1.94
CA LYS A 4 -12.75 23.41 -1.90
C LYS A 4 -12.40 23.93 -0.50
N LYS A 5 -13.26 23.76 0.52
CA LYS A 5 -13.02 24.26 1.89
C LYS A 5 -12.35 23.24 2.81
N ALA A 6 -12.39 21.95 2.47
CA ALA A 6 -11.90 20.89 3.34
C ALA A 6 -10.40 20.95 3.67
N PRO A 7 -9.47 21.20 2.70
CA PRO A 7 -8.04 21.26 3.01
C PRO A 7 -7.69 22.34 4.04
N LYS A 8 -8.27 23.54 3.89
CA LYS A 8 -8.05 24.65 4.85
C LYS A 8 -8.56 24.31 6.26
N GLN A 9 -9.64 23.55 6.36
CA GLN A 9 -10.19 23.12 7.64
C GLN A 9 -9.30 22.08 8.31
N VAL A 10 -8.79 21.11 7.55
CA VAL A 10 -7.85 20.10 8.09
C VAL A 10 -6.58 20.78 8.60
N GLN A 11 -5.99 21.68 7.82
CA GLN A 11 -4.81 22.42 8.26
C GLN A 11 -5.09 23.23 9.54
N SER A 12 -6.21 23.95 9.59
CA SER A 12 -6.60 24.69 10.81
C SER A 12 -6.78 23.78 12.02
N LEU A 13 -7.31 22.56 11.86
CA LEU A 13 -7.46 21.61 12.96
C LEU A 13 -6.12 21.07 13.44
N ILE A 14 -5.18 20.81 12.52
CA ILE A 14 -3.82 20.41 12.86
C ILE A 14 -3.11 21.53 13.62
N ASP A 15 -3.16 22.76 13.11
CA ASP A 15 -2.54 23.93 13.75
C ASP A 15 -3.11 24.18 15.16
N GLN A 16 -4.45 24.06 15.32
CA GLN A 16 -5.10 24.15 16.62
C GLN A 16 -4.66 23.05 17.58
N THR A 17 -4.47 21.84 17.07
CA THR A 17 -4.01 20.70 17.86
C THR A 17 -2.61 20.98 18.41
N HIS A 18 -1.69 21.52 17.61
CA HIS A 18 -0.36 21.94 18.08
C HIS A 18 -0.40 23.08 19.10
N GLN A 19 -1.34 24.02 18.97
CA GLN A 19 -1.42 25.18 19.86
C GLN A 19 -2.10 24.87 21.20
N GLN A 20 -3.08 23.97 21.20
CA GLN A 20 -3.97 23.75 22.36
C GLN A 20 -3.66 22.46 23.10
N VAL A 21 -3.04 21.47 22.47
CA VAL A 21 -2.74 20.17 23.08
C VAL A 21 -1.27 20.11 23.47
N ILE A 22 -0.99 20.28 24.76
CA ILE A 22 0.38 20.31 25.30
C ILE A 22 1.00 18.90 25.35
N ASP A 23 0.22 17.89 25.70
CA ASP A 23 0.72 16.51 25.81
C ASP A 23 1.00 15.92 24.41
N PRO A 24 2.25 15.54 24.10
CA PRO A 24 2.61 15.06 22.76
C PRO A 24 1.88 13.79 22.32
N ASN A 25 1.55 12.90 23.27
CA ASN A 25 0.82 11.67 22.96
C ASN A 25 -0.63 11.98 22.54
N THR A 26 -1.30 12.84 23.30
CA THR A 26 -2.64 13.32 22.99
C THR A 26 -2.65 14.09 21.68
N GLN A 27 -1.64 14.94 21.44
CA GLN A 27 -1.50 15.68 20.18
C GLN A 27 -1.43 14.72 18.99
N ARG A 28 -0.59 13.68 19.08
CA ARG A 28 -0.48 12.63 18.06
C ARG A 28 -1.81 11.90 17.86
N ASN A 29 -2.49 11.50 18.94
CA ASN A 29 -3.77 10.79 18.87
C ASN A 29 -4.86 11.63 18.18
N VAL A 30 -4.89 12.95 18.43
CA VAL A 30 -5.84 13.86 17.76
C VAL A 30 -5.51 13.99 16.27
N ILE A 31 -4.24 14.11 15.90
CA ILE A 31 -3.81 14.13 14.49
C ILE A 31 -4.19 12.83 13.78
N GLU A 32 -3.94 11.68 14.40
CA GLU A 32 -4.35 10.35 13.88
C GLU A 32 -5.87 10.24 13.71
N LEU A 33 -6.66 10.82 14.63
CA LEU A 33 -8.12 10.86 14.50
C LEU A 33 -8.56 11.73 13.30
N ILE A 34 -7.95 12.90 13.11
CA ILE A 34 -8.23 13.78 11.97
C ILE A 34 -7.93 13.03 10.66
N GLU A 35 -6.80 12.32 10.58
CA GLU A 35 -6.45 11.47 9.43
C GLU A 35 -7.54 10.43 9.14
N LYS A 36 -7.93 9.63 10.14
CA LYS A 36 -8.94 8.58 9.95
C LYS A 36 -10.27 9.14 9.47
N ILE A 37 -10.70 10.29 10.03
CA ILE A 37 -11.93 10.98 9.61
C ILE A 37 -11.82 11.42 8.15
N ILE A 38 -10.67 11.94 7.72
CA ILE A 38 -10.49 12.44 6.35
C ILE A 38 -10.50 11.29 5.33
N ILE A 39 -9.86 10.17 5.62
CA ILE A 39 -9.92 8.96 4.78
C ILE A 39 -11.36 8.49 4.64
N TYR A 40 -12.07 8.36 5.78
CA TYR A 40 -13.45 7.89 5.78
C TYR A 40 -14.41 8.85 5.07
N LYS A 41 -14.21 10.17 5.23
CA LYS A 41 -15.06 11.20 4.64
C LYS A 41 -14.82 11.39 3.15
N PHE A 42 -13.63 11.04 2.66
CA PHE A 42 -13.23 11.25 1.26
C PHE A 42 -12.64 9.97 0.64
N PRO A 43 -13.40 8.87 0.56
CA PRO A 43 -12.88 7.57 0.11
C PRO A 43 -12.49 7.55 -1.37
N GLN A 44 -13.01 8.50 -2.17
CA GLN A 44 -12.74 8.61 -3.60
C GLN A 44 -11.54 9.52 -3.93
N LYS A 45 -10.93 10.15 -2.94
CA LYS A 45 -9.76 11.00 -3.17
C LYS A 45 -8.51 10.18 -3.30
N SER A 46 -7.66 10.58 -4.23
CA SER A 46 -6.33 10.00 -4.36
C SER A 46 -5.48 10.29 -3.12
N ARG A 47 -4.47 9.45 -2.88
CA ARG A 47 -3.49 9.66 -1.81
C ARG A 47 -2.88 11.07 -1.87
N GLN A 48 -2.52 11.55 -3.06
CA GLN A 48 -1.93 12.88 -3.25
C GLN A 48 -2.89 14.01 -2.85
N GLU A 49 -4.19 13.86 -3.15
CA GLU A 49 -5.20 14.84 -2.73
C GLU A 49 -5.45 14.85 -1.22
N LEU A 50 -5.36 13.69 -0.57
CA LEU A 50 -5.47 13.57 0.89
C LEU A 50 -4.22 14.13 1.58
N GLU A 51 -3.04 13.80 1.04
CA GLU A 51 -1.75 14.33 1.48
C GLU A 51 -1.70 15.85 1.42
N ALA A 52 -2.36 16.49 0.44
CA ALA A 52 -2.45 17.94 0.33
C ALA A 52 -3.42 18.59 1.35
N MET A 53 -4.29 17.82 2.01
CA MET A 53 -5.08 18.32 3.14
C MET A 53 -4.27 18.38 4.43
N PHE A 54 -3.25 17.54 4.51
CA PHE A 54 -2.19 17.60 5.50
C PHE A 54 -1.02 18.39 4.91
N ASN A 55 -0.03 18.72 5.72
CA ASN A 55 1.30 18.92 5.15
C ASN A 55 1.87 17.52 4.80
N LEU A 56 2.51 17.35 3.64
CA LEU A 56 3.09 16.06 3.22
C LEU A 56 3.93 15.39 4.30
N THR A 57 4.60 16.19 5.12
CA THR A 57 5.41 15.75 6.24
C THR A 57 4.57 15.21 7.40
N GLU A 58 3.42 15.81 7.71
CA GLU A 58 2.55 15.39 8.81
C GLU A 58 1.83 14.09 8.50
N TRP A 59 1.29 13.96 7.29
CA TRP A 59 0.63 12.73 6.86
C TRP A 59 1.55 11.52 6.96
N LYS A 60 2.83 11.67 6.60
CA LYS A 60 3.80 10.57 6.65
C LYS A 60 4.17 10.15 8.08
N GLN A 61 3.93 10.99 9.07
CA GLN A 61 4.24 10.71 10.48
C GLN A 61 3.11 9.98 11.21
N THR A 62 1.93 9.86 10.61
CA THR A 62 0.82 9.15 11.22
C THR A 62 1.12 7.65 11.27
N LYS A 63 0.57 6.95 12.27
CA LYS A 63 0.68 5.49 12.36
C LYS A 63 0.01 4.78 11.20
N PHE A 64 -1.19 5.24 10.83
CA PHE A 64 -1.95 4.61 9.75
C PHE A 64 -1.17 4.63 8.43
N TYR A 65 -0.54 5.76 8.08
CA TYR A 65 0.28 5.83 6.88
C TYR A 65 1.48 4.87 6.93
N GLN A 66 2.16 4.78 8.08
CA GLN A 66 3.32 3.90 8.26
C GLN A 66 2.92 2.44 8.16
N GLU A 67 1.85 2.03 8.84
CA GLU A 67 1.28 0.67 8.77
C GLU A 67 0.88 0.32 7.33
N ALA A 68 0.10 1.17 6.65
CA ALA A 68 -0.30 0.94 5.27
C ALA A 68 0.89 0.85 4.30
N LYS A 69 1.96 1.60 4.56
CA LYS A 69 3.20 1.55 3.76
C LYS A 69 3.98 0.27 4.03
N GLU A 70 4.03 -0.19 5.27
CA GLU A 70 4.70 -1.44 5.65
C GLU A 70 3.97 -2.67 5.09
N GLU A 71 2.64 -2.70 5.19
CA GLU A 71 1.78 -3.71 4.57
C GLU A 71 2.03 -3.78 3.06
N GLY A 72 1.93 -2.65 2.36
CA GLY A 72 2.18 -2.61 0.91
C GLY A 72 3.61 -3.04 0.51
N LYS A 73 4.61 -2.77 1.36
CA LYS A 73 5.98 -3.27 1.12
C LYS A 73 6.07 -4.79 1.30
N LEU A 74 5.35 -5.35 2.28
CA LEU A 74 5.32 -6.79 2.52
C LEU A 74 4.61 -7.51 1.38
N GLU A 75 3.43 -7.02 0.98
CA GLU A 75 2.66 -7.53 -0.15
C GLU A 75 3.48 -7.47 -1.43
N GLY A 76 4.04 -6.31 -1.78
CA GLY A 76 4.85 -6.16 -2.99
C GLY A 76 6.11 -7.04 -3.00
N LYS A 77 6.69 -7.36 -1.83
CA LYS A 77 7.80 -8.32 -1.74
C LYS A 77 7.35 -9.75 -2.00
N LEU A 78 6.16 -10.13 -1.54
CA LEU A 78 5.60 -11.46 -1.78
C LEU A 78 5.20 -11.63 -3.24
N GLU A 79 4.51 -10.64 -3.81
CA GLU A 79 4.12 -10.60 -5.22
C GLU A 79 5.35 -10.61 -6.12
N GLY A 80 6.32 -9.71 -5.92
CA GLY A 80 7.53 -9.66 -6.73
C GLY A 80 8.39 -10.94 -6.63
N LYS A 81 8.36 -11.64 -5.48
CA LYS A 81 9.01 -12.95 -5.36
C LYS A 81 8.29 -14.03 -6.17
N LEU A 82 6.97 -13.98 -6.25
CA LEU A 82 6.19 -14.90 -7.09
C LEU A 82 6.39 -14.57 -8.56
N GLU A 83 6.21 -13.32 -8.97
CA GLU A 83 6.43 -12.85 -10.35
C GLU A 83 7.82 -13.24 -10.86
N GLY A 84 8.87 -12.94 -10.09
CA GLY A 84 10.24 -13.31 -10.46
C GLY A 84 10.45 -14.83 -10.61
N LYS A 85 9.72 -15.68 -9.88
CA LYS A 85 9.72 -17.13 -10.12
C LYS A 85 9.00 -17.48 -11.42
N LEU A 86 7.83 -16.90 -11.66
CA LEU A 86 7.05 -17.17 -12.88
C LEU A 86 7.81 -16.76 -14.15
N GLU A 87 8.51 -15.63 -14.12
CA GLU A 87 9.35 -15.16 -15.23
C GLU A 87 10.48 -16.13 -15.60
N THR A 88 10.89 -17.03 -14.69
CA THR A 88 11.89 -18.07 -15.00
C THR A 88 11.31 -19.30 -15.69
N ILE A 89 9.98 -19.50 -15.65
CA ILE A 89 9.32 -20.69 -16.20
C ILE A 89 9.67 -20.91 -17.69
N PRO A 90 9.60 -19.91 -18.59
CA PRO A 90 9.94 -20.12 -20.00
C PRO A 90 11.38 -20.64 -20.22
N LEU A 91 12.33 -20.15 -19.42
CA LEU A 91 13.71 -20.62 -19.46
C LEU A 91 13.79 -22.09 -19.03
N LEU A 92 13.13 -22.47 -17.94
CA LEU A 92 13.15 -23.84 -17.42
C LEU A 92 12.49 -24.84 -18.37
N VAL A 93 11.38 -24.44 -19.02
CA VAL A 93 10.75 -25.23 -20.08
C VAL A 93 11.71 -25.44 -21.26
N ARG A 94 12.40 -24.38 -21.70
CA ARG A 94 13.40 -24.48 -22.78
C ARG A 94 14.59 -25.37 -22.41
N LEU A 95 14.93 -25.46 -21.12
CA LEU A 95 15.94 -26.38 -20.60
C LEU A 95 15.43 -27.83 -20.48
N GLY A 96 14.16 -28.09 -20.82
CA GLY A 96 13.57 -29.42 -20.90
C GLY A 96 12.95 -29.92 -19.59
N LEU A 97 12.74 -29.05 -18.60
CA LEU A 97 12.05 -29.42 -17.37
C LEU A 97 10.55 -29.55 -17.61
N ASN A 98 9.92 -30.54 -16.97
CA ASN A 98 8.46 -30.66 -16.92
C ASN A 98 7.85 -29.80 -15.81
N GLU A 99 6.52 -29.66 -15.82
CA GLU A 99 5.79 -28.78 -14.88
C GLU A 99 6.03 -29.16 -13.42
N GLU A 100 6.09 -30.46 -13.09
CA GLU A 100 6.33 -30.95 -11.74
C GLU A 100 7.75 -30.64 -11.24
N GLN A 101 8.75 -30.71 -12.13
CA GLN A 101 10.13 -30.32 -11.84
C GLN A 101 10.23 -28.81 -11.62
N ILE A 102 9.61 -28.01 -12.50
CA ILE A 102 9.60 -26.55 -12.38
C ILE A 102 8.93 -26.12 -11.07
N ALA A 103 7.79 -26.70 -10.73
CA ALA A 103 7.07 -26.43 -9.49
C ALA A 103 7.94 -26.72 -8.26
N ARG A 104 8.70 -27.82 -8.29
CA ARG A 104 9.63 -28.22 -7.23
C ARG A 104 10.80 -27.24 -7.08
N GLU A 105 11.49 -26.93 -8.18
CA GLU A 105 12.67 -26.04 -8.18
C GLU A 105 12.30 -24.62 -7.76
N LEU A 106 11.15 -24.13 -8.23
CA LEU A 106 10.65 -22.82 -7.87
C LEU A 106 9.93 -22.81 -6.52
N ASN A 107 9.70 -23.97 -5.91
CA ASN A 107 8.90 -24.14 -4.69
C ASN A 107 7.58 -23.36 -4.77
N ILE A 108 6.79 -23.69 -5.79
CA ILE A 108 5.43 -23.21 -6.05
C ILE A 108 4.53 -24.38 -6.40
N LYS A 109 3.22 -24.15 -6.45
CA LYS A 109 2.24 -25.18 -6.79
C LYS A 109 2.29 -25.50 -8.29
N VAL A 110 2.14 -26.76 -8.65
CA VAL A 110 2.16 -27.21 -10.06
C VAL A 110 1.04 -26.56 -10.87
N GLU A 111 -0.12 -26.32 -10.25
CA GLU A 111 -1.26 -25.65 -10.88
C GLU A 111 -0.92 -24.23 -11.33
N ILE A 112 -0.03 -23.54 -10.61
CA ILE A 112 0.42 -22.18 -10.97
C ILE A 112 1.32 -22.24 -12.21
N VAL A 113 2.20 -23.23 -12.28
CA VAL A 113 3.07 -23.47 -13.45
C VAL A 113 2.21 -23.79 -14.68
N HIS A 114 1.25 -24.69 -14.52
CA HIS A 114 0.31 -25.08 -15.56
C HIS A 114 -0.48 -23.90 -16.12
N GLN A 115 -1.05 -23.08 -15.22
CA GLN A 115 -1.80 -21.87 -15.61
C GLN A 115 -0.92 -20.87 -16.35
N PHE A 116 0.31 -20.65 -15.88
CA PHE A 116 1.25 -19.73 -16.54
C PHE A 116 1.56 -20.17 -17.98
N ILE A 117 1.88 -21.45 -18.18
CA ILE A 117 2.20 -22.01 -19.51
C ILE A 117 0.97 -21.94 -20.43
N THR A 118 -0.21 -22.29 -19.91
CA THR A 118 -1.46 -22.28 -20.69
C THR A 118 -1.84 -20.86 -21.14
N ASN A 119 -1.66 -19.86 -20.27
CA ASN A 119 -1.96 -18.46 -20.59
C ASN A 119 -0.97 -17.81 -21.57
N GLN A 120 0.25 -18.35 -21.70
CA GLN A 120 1.23 -17.89 -22.70
C GLN A 120 0.98 -18.46 -24.10
N ASN A 121 0.23 -19.57 -24.20
CA ASN A 121 -0.07 -20.26 -25.45
C ASN A 121 -1.42 -19.85 -26.08
N ASN A 122 -2.16 -18.95 -25.43
CA ASN A 122 -3.42 -18.34 -25.92
C ASN A 122 -3.18 -16.89 -26.33
#